data_AF-A0A969MZZ1-F1
#
_entry.id   AF-A0A969MZZ1-F1
#
_cell.length_a   1.000
_cell.length_b   1.000
_cell.length_c   1.000
_cell.angle_alpha   90.00
_cell.angle_beta   90.00
_cell.angle_gamma   90.00
#
_symmetry.space_group_name_H-M   'P 1'
#
loop_
_entity.id
_entity.type
_entity.pdbx_description
1 polymer ?
#
loop_
_entity_poly.entity_id
_entity_poly.type
_entity_poly.pdbx_seq_one_letter_code
_entity_poly.pdbx_strand_id
1 'polypeptide(L)'
;MIISFSALLTKLIPFQHSSRSRKSRLLVACFVLGCSITQIGLLPSQAQTPADSTASPVQQSPAPKTISVPNLTAVPVVAAAEAGQYVLEFNRSPIVGNRLRLESIYDETRLWFTRPRNWKTDSVKVQLRYRHSPALYASRSNLTVLVNGTSVGSVPLNRPEGKVGSVIFDVPSRLIQDYNEITVAALQNNSPTCTQDPYDPSLWSEILPDSKIIFGIQPQPVSLKFDQYPYPIFDTLSLEPNRVAYLLPEALSEDWLTTVAQFQTSLGQVAHYRALETRLIEQPTQIEATEKLVVIGTPTEQPMIAALDLPLALRNQQLLDGDQQVIPDDVGVLMMTTIAEDTAPVLVATGNSAVGVAKAVRFLTQPPDRQLATGSVIFVNQLTEIATPPEREWRGYLPADERFKLSDLSTPDQKPLGEVSVRGSHAQRWNSTFAPCPTSGFCPEAR
;
A
#
# COMPACT_ATOMS: atom_id res chain seq x y z
N MET A 1 5.18 -36.85 -2.07
CA MET A 1 6.42 -37.12 -1.32
C MET A 1 6.23 -36.53 0.06
N ILE A 2 6.32 -37.32 1.13
CA ILE A 2 6.07 -36.83 2.50
C ILE A 2 7.35 -36.18 3.01
N ILE A 3 7.27 -34.93 3.47
CA ILE A 3 8.37 -34.23 4.14
C ILE A 3 7.91 -33.99 5.59
N SER A 4 8.64 -34.58 6.55
CA SER A 4 8.33 -34.45 7.97
C SER A 4 9.24 -33.39 8.59
N PHE A 5 8.65 -32.36 9.21
CA PHE A 5 9.38 -31.33 9.94
C PHE A 5 9.58 -31.74 11.40
N SER A 6 10.83 -31.89 11.82
CA SER A 6 11.19 -32.15 13.22
C SER A 6 11.76 -30.88 13.85
N ALA A 7 11.00 -30.26 14.76
CA ALA A 7 11.42 -29.04 15.44
C ALA A 7 12.26 -29.35 16.68
N LEU A 8 13.48 -28.81 16.75
CA LEU A 8 14.39 -29.01 17.88
C LEU A 8 14.10 -27.99 18.99
N LEU A 9 13.49 -28.45 20.10
CA LEU A 9 13.07 -27.56 21.18
C LEU A 9 14.15 -27.39 22.27
N THR A 10 14.95 -26.34 22.16
CA THR A 10 15.98 -26.00 23.17
C THR A 10 15.34 -25.48 24.46
N LYS A 11 15.56 -26.18 25.58
CA LYS A 11 15.04 -25.78 26.90
C LYS A 11 15.77 -24.55 27.44
N LEU A 12 15.00 -23.55 27.86
CA LEU A 12 15.46 -22.50 28.77
C LEU A 12 15.07 -22.82 30.22
N ILE A 13 15.86 -22.31 31.16
CA ILE A 13 15.81 -22.67 32.59
C ILE A 13 14.86 -21.72 33.34
N PRO A 14 13.93 -22.23 34.18
CA PRO A 14 13.07 -21.37 35.00
C PRO A 14 13.83 -20.83 36.22
N PHE A 15 13.83 -19.50 36.39
CA PHE A 15 14.32 -18.87 37.61
C PHE A 15 13.25 -18.90 38.71
N GLN A 16 13.63 -19.26 39.94
CA GLN A 16 12.73 -19.20 41.09
C GLN A 16 12.71 -17.80 41.72
N HIS A 17 11.54 -17.35 42.17
CA HIS A 17 11.43 -16.65 43.44
C HIS A 17 10.07 -16.92 44.10
N SER A 18 10.03 -16.84 45.43
CA SER A 18 8.99 -17.48 46.24
C SER A 18 8.12 -16.54 47.07
N SER A 19 6.82 -16.82 47.05
CA SER A 19 5.82 -16.54 48.11
C SER A 19 5.46 -15.08 48.44
N ARG A 20 4.15 -14.83 48.52
CA ARG A 20 3.51 -14.64 49.84
C ARG A 20 2.01 -14.94 49.84
N SER A 21 1.62 -15.73 50.83
CA SER A 21 0.26 -16.15 51.17
C SER A 21 -0.71 -14.99 51.43
N ARG A 22 -1.97 -15.14 51.00
CA ARG A 22 -3.13 -15.13 51.93
C ARG A 22 -4.31 -15.94 51.40
N LYS A 23 -5.18 -16.37 52.31
CA LYS A 23 -6.28 -17.33 52.11
C LYS A 23 -7.63 -16.61 51.94
N SER A 24 -8.59 -17.21 51.24
CA SER A 24 -9.98 -17.28 51.73
C SER A 24 -10.90 -18.29 51.02
N ARG A 25 -11.38 -19.25 51.82
CA ARG A 25 -12.73 -19.87 51.87
C ARG A 25 -13.40 -20.37 50.57
N LEU A 26 -13.39 -21.71 50.48
CA LEU A 26 -14.40 -22.58 49.88
C LEU A 26 -15.83 -22.30 50.41
N LEU A 27 -16.85 -22.45 49.57
CA LEU A 27 -18.17 -22.95 49.99
C LEU A 27 -18.83 -23.71 48.82
N VAL A 28 -19.57 -24.79 49.12
CA VAL A 28 -20.15 -25.73 48.15
C VAL A 28 -21.66 -25.81 48.35
N ALA A 29 -22.41 -25.84 47.25
CA ALA A 29 -23.80 -26.29 47.23
C ALA A 29 -24.08 -26.99 45.89
N CYS A 30 -24.26 -28.31 45.93
CA CYS A 30 -24.75 -29.07 44.78
C CYS A 30 -26.28 -29.01 44.73
N PHE A 31 -26.87 -29.04 43.53
CA PHE A 31 -28.20 -29.60 43.34
C PHE A 31 -28.21 -30.57 42.17
N VAL A 32 -28.76 -31.75 42.41
CA VAL A 32 -28.93 -32.81 41.43
C VAL A 32 -30.42 -33.05 41.28
N LEU A 33 -30.91 -33.08 40.05
CA LEU A 33 -32.01 -33.96 39.63
C LEU A 33 -31.92 -34.12 38.09
N GLY A 34 -32.46 -35.21 37.56
CA GLY A 34 -32.39 -35.49 36.13
C GLY A 34 -33.42 -36.53 35.68
N CYS A 35 -33.45 -36.75 34.37
CA CYS A 35 -34.25 -37.75 33.64
C CYS A 35 -35.78 -37.71 33.81
N SER A 36 -36.46 -37.49 32.68
CA SER A 36 -37.38 -38.50 32.15
C SER A 36 -37.43 -38.42 30.62
N ILE A 37 -37.67 -39.54 29.97
CA ILE A 37 -37.64 -39.72 28.51
C ILE A 37 -39.07 -39.94 28.01
N THR A 38 -39.40 -39.45 26.80
CA THR A 38 -40.53 -39.98 26.03
C THR A 38 -40.25 -39.83 24.53
N GLN A 39 -40.50 -40.89 23.76
CA GLN A 39 -40.49 -40.87 22.29
C GLN A 39 -41.91 -41.09 21.78
N ILE A 40 -42.34 -40.29 20.81
CA ILE A 40 -43.44 -40.59 19.87
C ILE A 40 -42.96 -40.12 18.49
N GLY A 41 -43.31 -40.83 17.42
CA GLY A 41 -42.76 -40.58 16.07
C GLY A 41 -43.80 -40.29 15.00
N LEU A 42 -43.30 -39.80 13.86
CA LEU A 42 -43.82 -39.89 12.48
C LEU A 42 -45.35 -39.88 12.26
N LEU A 43 -45.85 -38.83 11.58
CA LEU A 43 -46.32 -38.88 10.18
C LEU A 43 -46.60 -37.43 9.67
N PRO A 44 -46.70 -37.18 8.35
CA PRO A 44 -46.78 -35.83 7.79
C PRO A 44 -48.22 -35.29 7.65
N SER A 45 -48.34 -33.98 7.41
CA SER A 45 -49.58 -33.35 6.90
C SER A 45 -49.27 -32.24 5.90
N GLN A 46 -50.27 -31.87 5.10
CA GLN A 46 -50.15 -30.91 3.99
C GLN A 46 -50.48 -29.46 4.40
N ALA A 47 -50.21 -28.51 3.51
CA ALA A 47 -50.37 -27.08 3.75
C ALA A 47 -51.84 -26.61 3.81
N GLN A 48 -52.11 -25.64 4.69
CA GLN A 48 -53.27 -24.75 4.63
C GLN A 48 -52.92 -23.39 5.28
N THR A 49 -52.99 -22.32 4.48
CA THR A 49 -53.26 -20.93 4.92
C THR A 49 -54.78 -20.75 5.14
N PRO A 50 -55.30 -19.71 5.83
CA PRO A 50 -54.75 -18.37 6.12
C PRO A 50 -54.74 -18.06 7.65
N ALA A 51 -54.65 -16.83 8.20
CA ALA A 51 -54.79 -15.48 7.66
C ALA A 51 -54.01 -14.39 8.44
N ASP A 52 -54.00 -13.20 7.86
CA ASP A 52 -53.81 -11.86 8.43
C ASP A 52 -52.77 -11.65 9.56
N SER A 53 -51.71 -10.94 9.19
CA SER A 53 -51.09 -9.98 10.09
C SER A 53 -50.90 -8.67 9.33
N THR A 54 -51.41 -7.58 9.89
CA THR A 54 -51.45 -6.26 9.26
C THR A 54 -50.05 -5.74 9.05
N ALA A 55 -49.64 -5.57 7.79
CA ALA A 55 -48.36 -4.96 7.46
C ALA A 55 -48.35 -3.49 7.90
N SER A 56 -47.44 -3.14 8.80
CA SER A 56 -47.13 -1.73 9.07
C SER A 56 -46.67 -1.06 7.78
N PRO A 57 -47.05 0.21 7.51
CA PRO A 57 -46.70 0.88 6.27
C PRO A 57 -45.18 1.04 6.18
N VAL A 58 -44.59 0.49 5.12
CA VAL A 58 -43.17 0.70 4.79
C VAL A 58 -42.97 2.19 4.53
N GLN A 59 -42.21 2.87 5.39
CA GLN A 59 -41.77 4.23 5.11
C GLN A 59 -40.91 4.22 3.85
N GLN A 60 -41.46 4.80 2.78
CA GLN A 60 -40.73 5.00 1.54
C GLN A 60 -39.50 5.86 1.83
N SER A 61 -38.30 5.36 1.47
CA SER A 61 -37.10 6.20 1.44
C SER A 61 -37.38 7.40 0.52
N PRO A 62 -37.00 8.62 0.91
CA PRO A 62 -37.23 9.79 0.06
C PRO A 62 -36.51 9.62 -1.28
N ALA A 63 -37.15 10.07 -2.36
CA ALA A 63 -36.58 10.00 -3.70
C ALA A 63 -35.20 10.69 -3.73
N PRO A 64 -34.21 10.16 -4.48
CA PRO A 64 -32.88 10.74 -4.53
C PRO A 64 -32.96 12.18 -5.07
N LYS A 65 -32.56 13.15 -4.24
CA LYS A 65 -32.42 14.55 -4.64
C LYS A 65 -31.51 14.61 -5.88
N THR A 66 -32.01 15.13 -6.98
CA THR A 66 -31.22 15.30 -8.20
C THR A 66 -30.27 16.47 -7.98
N ILE A 67 -28.96 16.23 -8.01
CA ILE A 67 -27.93 17.25 -7.88
C ILE A 67 -27.28 17.42 -9.25
N SER A 68 -27.15 18.66 -9.70
CA SER A 68 -26.56 18.95 -11.01
C SER A 68 -25.03 18.95 -10.90
N VAL A 69 -24.38 18.14 -11.73
CA VAL A 69 -22.92 18.18 -11.88
C VAL A 69 -22.57 19.41 -12.72
N PRO A 70 -21.64 20.28 -12.29
CA PRO A 70 -21.22 21.43 -13.10
C PRO A 70 -20.63 20.96 -14.43
N ASN A 71 -20.90 21.71 -15.50
CA ASN A 71 -20.30 21.42 -16.81
C ASN A 71 -18.85 21.93 -16.86
N LEU A 72 -17.93 21.15 -16.26
CA LEU A 72 -16.52 21.51 -16.11
C LEU A 72 -15.83 21.64 -17.48
N THR A 73 -15.44 22.87 -17.83
CA THR A 73 -14.78 23.17 -19.11
C THR A 73 -13.34 22.63 -19.21
N ALA A 74 -12.72 22.30 -18.08
CA ALA A 74 -11.43 21.65 -17.99
C ALA A 74 -11.36 20.74 -16.76
N VAL A 75 -10.47 19.74 -16.81
CA VAL A 75 -10.03 18.97 -15.63
C VAL A 75 -8.75 19.65 -15.13
N PRO A 76 -8.60 19.97 -13.83
CA PRO A 76 -7.38 20.56 -13.29
C PRO A 76 -6.13 19.71 -13.59
N VAL A 77 -4.99 20.36 -13.84
CA VAL A 77 -3.74 19.69 -14.23
C VAL A 77 -2.58 20.30 -13.46
N VAL A 78 -1.85 19.50 -12.67
CA VAL A 78 -0.57 19.96 -12.10
C VAL A 78 0.46 20.03 -13.22
N ALA A 79 1.18 21.15 -13.29
CA ALA A 79 2.20 21.40 -14.29
C ALA A 79 3.34 20.38 -14.26
N ALA A 80 4.00 20.16 -15.40
CA ALA A 80 5.23 19.37 -15.43
C ALA A 80 6.37 20.14 -14.77
N ALA A 81 7.03 19.53 -13.77
CA ALA A 81 8.31 20.00 -13.28
C ALA A 81 9.40 19.92 -14.37
N GLU A 82 10.49 20.68 -14.21
CA GLU A 82 11.57 20.74 -15.21
C GLU A 82 12.20 19.36 -15.48
N ALA A 83 12.64 19.16 -16.72
CA ALA A 83 13.41 17.98 -17.11
C ALA A 83 14.81 18.03 -16.47
N GLY A 84 15.31 16.90 -15.99
CA GLY A 84 16.54 16.87 -15.20
C GLY A 84 17.11 15.49 -14.96
N GLN A 85 18.00 15.38 -13.98
CA GLN A 85 18.65 14.12 -13.60
C GLN A 85 18.23 13.72 -12.18
N TYR A 86 17.81 12.46 -12.01
CA TYR A 86 17.61 11.85 -10.71
C TYR A 86 18.63 10.73 -10.46
N VAL A 87 19.04 10.54 -9.21
CA VAL A 87 20.05 9.55 -8.81
C VAL A 87 19.50 8.68 -7.68
N LEU A 88 19.34 7.38 -7.95
CA LEU A 88 18.95 6.39 -6.96
C LEU A 88 20.20 5.60 -6.51
N GLU A 89 20.73 5.96 -5.34
CA GLU A 89 21.87 5.25 -4.75
C GLU A 89 21.45 3.92 -4.10
N PHE A 90 22.31 2.91 -4.23
CA PHE A 90 22.02 1.55 -3.75
C PHE A 90 21.92 1.52 -2.20
N ASN A 91 22.70 2.36 -1.51
CA ASN A 91 22.66 2.56 -0.05
C ASN A 91 21.26 2.85 0.53
N ARG A 92 20.29 3.33 -0.26
CA ARG A 92 18.91 3.57 0.19
C ARG A 92 18.15 2.27 0.45
N SER A 93 18.60 1.14 -0.10
CA SER A 93 18.08 -0.18 0.24
C SER A 93 18.76 -0.72 1.51
N PRO A 94 18.02 -1.06 2.58
CA PRO A 94 18.62 -1.56 3.82
C PRO A 94 19.33 -2.91 3.66
N ILE A 95 19.05 -3.64 2.57
CA ILE A 95 19.71 -4.90 2.21
C ILE A 95 21.19 -4.67 1.85
N VAL A 96 21.55 -3.47 1.36
CA VAL A 96 22.91 -3.17 0.90
C VAL A 96 23.88 -2.97 2.05
N GLY A 97 23.44 -2.33 3.15
CA GLY A 97 24.29 -2.03 4.31
C GLY A 97 25.64 -1.43 3.89
N ASN A 98 26.73 -2.12 4.25
CA ASN A 98 28.09 -1.72 3.88
C ASN A 98 28.56 -2.25 2.51
N ARG A 99 27.90 -3.27 1.96
CA ARG A 99 28.19 -3.95 0.68
C ARG A 99 27.17 -5.06 0.41
N LEU A 100 26.84 -5.29 -0.86
CA LEU A 100 26.31 -6.58 -1.30
C LEU A 100 27.50 -7.50 -1.63
N ARG A 101 27.56 -8.69 -1.05
CA ARG A 101 28.65 -9.65 -1.30
C ARG A 101 28.10 -10.86 -2.06
N LEU A 102 28.88 -11.33 -3.03
CA LEU A 102 28.57 -12.41 -3.96
C LEU A 102 29.65 -13.48 -3.81
N GLU A 103 29.28 -14.70 -3.45
CA GLU A 103 30.23 -15.78 -3.11
C GLU A 103 30.04 -17.01 -4.03
N SER A 104 30.90 -18.03 -3.93
CA SER A 104 30.84 -19.23 -4.79
C SER A 104 31.03 -18.94 -6.29
N ILE A 105 30.85 -19.96 -7.14
CA ILE A 105 31.08 -19.93 -8.60
C ILE A 105 30.03 -19.08 -9.32
N TYR A 106 28.77 -19.10 -8.85
CA TYR A 106 27.70 -18.28 -9.38
C TYR A 106 26.74 -17.85 -8.27
N ASP A 107 26.43 -16.56 -8.23
CA ASP A 107 25.57 -15.95 -7.21
C ASP A 107 24.88 -14.68 -7.76
N GLU A 108 23.71 -14.34 -7.22
CA GLU A 108 22.88 -13.21 -7.65
C GLU A 108 22.50 -12.31 -6.47
N THR A 109 22.77 -11.01 -6.59
CA THR A 109 22.19 -10.01 -5.70
C THR A 109 21.18 -9.15 -6.44
N ARG A 110 20.08 -8.82 -5.78
CA ARG A 110 18.88 -8.25 -6.40
C ARG A 110 18.40 -7.02 -5.63
N LEU A 111 18.07 -5.96 -6.37
CA LEU A 111 17.54 -4.71 -5.83
C LEU A 111 16.33 -4.28 -6.64
N TRP A 112 15.27 -3.85 -5.95
CA TRP A 112 14.03 -3.40 -6.57
C TRP A 112 13.90 -1.88 -6.50
N PHE A 113 13.33 -1.28 -7.54
CA PHE A 113 13.03 0.15 -7.62
C PHE A 113 11.78 0.42 -8.44
N THR A 114 11.11 1.53 -8.16
CA THR A 114 9.93 1.99 -8.90
C THR A 114 10.27 3.10 -9.88
N ARG A 115 9.40 3.32 -10.88
CA ARG A 115 9.39 4.54 -11.71
C ARG A 115 8.16 5.37 -11.33
N PRO A 116 8.30 6.55 -10.69
CA PRO A 116 7.19 7.45 -10.38
C PRO A 116 6.28 7.71 -11.59
N ARG A 117 4.97 7.82 -11.36
CA ARG A 117 3.97 7.72 -12.44
C ARG A 117 4.10 8.77 -13.54
N ASN A 118 4.48 10.00 -13.18
CA ASN A 118 4.65 11.09 -14.12
C ASN A 118 6.06 11.16 -14.75
N TRP A 119 6.95 10.20 -14.51
CA TRP A 119 8.28 10.20 -15.13
C TRP A 119 8.27 9.49 -16.50
N LYS A 120 8.46 10.27 -17.57
CA LYS A 120 9.02 9.78 -18.82
C LYS A 120 10.55 9.71 -18.65
N THR A 121 11.14 8.55 -18.91
CA THR A 121 12.59 8.30 -18.75
C THR A 121 13.31 8.33 -20.10
N ASP A 122 14.01 9.43 -20.38
CA ASP A 122 14.75 9.61 -21.63
C ASP A 122 16.07 8.83 -21.67
N SER A 123 16.69 8.63 -20.50
CA SER A 123 17.81 7.70 -20.35
C SER A 123 17.85 7.08 -18.95
N VAL A 124 18.35 5.86 -18.85
CA VAL A 124 18.65 5.20 -17.58
C VAL A 124 20.03 4.56 -17.67
N LYS A 125 20.87 4.73 -16.64
CA LYS A 125 22.21 4.16 -16.57
C LYS A 125 22.45 3.53 -15.20
N VAL A 126 23.09 2.37 -15.14
CA VAL A 126 23.54 1.76 -13.89
C VAL A 126 25.05 1.98 -13.76
N GLN A 127 25.47 2.82 -12.80
CA GLN A 127 26.87 2.91 -12.39
C GLN A 127 27.13 1.87 -11.30
N LEU A 128 27.79 0.78 -11.67
CA LEU A 128 28.22 -0.26 -10.74
C LEU A 128 29.62 0.10 -10.20
N ARG A 129 29.78 0.07 -8.88
CA ARG A 129 31.08 0.16 -8.20
C ARG A 129 31.33 -1.15 -7.47
N TYR A 130 32.48 -1.77 -7.73
CA TYR A 130 32.72 -3.16 -7.32
C TYR A 130 34.17 -3.42 -6.89
N ARG A 131 34.36 -4.45 -6.08
CA ARG A 131 35.65 -5.10 -5.79
C ARG A 131 35.48 -6.61 -6.02
N HIS A 132 36.60 -7.33 -6.11
CA HIS A 132 36.60 -8.78 -6.16
C HIS A 132 37.91 -9.35 -5.61
N SER A 133 37.90 -10.64 -5.35
CA SER A 133 39.09 -11.39 -4.95
C SER A 133 40.20 -11.29 -6.00
N PRO A 134 41.47 -11.05 -5.59
CA PRO A 134 42.61 -11.07 -6.49
C PRO A 134 42.99 -12.49 -6.98
N ALA A 135 42.36 -13.54 -6.43
CA ALA A 135 42.55 -14.93 -6.88
C ALA A 135 41.69 -15.30 -8.10
N LEU A 136 40.77 -14.44 -8.56
CA LEU A 136 39.91 -14.74 -9.69
C LEU A 136 40.66 -14.74 -11.02
N TYR A 137 40.41 -15.77 -11.82
CA TYR A 137 40.90 -15.90 -13.18
C TYR A 137 40.06 -15.02 -14.11
N ALA A 138 40.57 -13.83 -14.40
CA ALA A 138 39.88 -12.74 -15.08
C ALA A 138 39.21 -13.12 -16.41
N SER A 139 39.78 -14.04 -17.19
CA SER A 139 39.21 -14.47 -18.49
C SER A 139 38.03 -15.46 -18.36
N ARG A 140 37.67 -15.86 -17.14
CA ARG A 140 36.52 -16.74 -16.84
C ARG A 140 35.61 -16.18 -15.73
N SER A 141 35.86 -14.95 -15.28
CA SER A 141 35.15 -14.33 -14.17
C SER A 141 34.57 -12.98 -14.58
N ASN A 142 33.28 -12.75 -14.37
CA ASN A 142 32.59 -11.51 -14.77
C ASN A 142 31.47 -11.12 -13.78
N LEU A 143 31.09 -9.85 -13.81
CA LEU A 143 29.82 -9.36 -13.26
C LEU A 143 28.92 -8.98 -14.42
N THR A 144 27.73 -9.57 -14.47
CA THR A 144 26.70 -9.29 -15.46
C THR A 144 25.53 -8.59 -14.79
N VAL A 145 25.11 -7.45 -15.35
CA VAL A 145 23.94 -6.70 -14.89
C VAL A 145 22.74 -7.05 -15.77
N LEU A 146 21.62 -7.35 -15.13
CA LEU A 146 20.33 -7.58 -15.75
C LEU A 146 19.32 -6.57 -15.19
N VAL A 147 18.39 -6.13 -16.05
CA VAL A 147 17.24 -5.30 -15.69
C VAL A 147 15.99 -6.04 -16.15
N ASN A 148 15.08 -6.34 -15.22
CA ASN A 148 13.85 -7.10 -15.49
C ASN A 148 14.11 -8.39 -16.29
N GLY A 149 15.12 -9.17 -15.84
CA GLY A 149 15.58 -10.42 -16.46
C GLY A 149 16.37 -10.26 -17.78
N THR A 150 16.46 -9.06 -18.35
CA THR A 150 17.22 -8.80 -19.58
C THR A 150 18.64 -8.35 -19.25
N SER A 151 19.66 -9.06 -19.74
CA SER A 151 21.06 -8.61 -19.59
C SER A 151 21.30 -7.30 -20.35
N VAL A 152 21.84 -6.30 -19.65
CA VAL A 152 22.19 -4.98 -20.21
C VAL A 152 23.70 -4.81 -20.44
N GLY A 153 24.52 -5.65 -19.81
CA GLY A 153 25.97 -5.65 -20.02
C GLY A 153 26.71 -6.54 -19.02
N SER A 154 27.99 -6.78 -19.31
CA SER A 154 28.89 -7.58 -18.46
C SER A 154 30.28 -6.95 -18.43
N VAL A 155 30.99 -7.10 -17.30
CA VAL A 155 32.36 -6.59 -17.11
C VAL A 155 33.25 -7.69 -16.53
N PRO A 156 34.48 -7.90 -17.05
CA PRO A 156 35.40 -8.89 -16.49
C PRO A 156 35.89 -8.48 -15.09
N LEU A 157 36.10 -9.48 -14.25
CA LEU A 157 36.67 -9.35 -12.90
C LEU A 157 38.20 -9.37 -12.99
N ASN A 158 38.76 -8.26 -13.49
CA ASN A 158 40.17 -8.11 -13.88
C ASN A 158 40.91 -6.96 -13.15
N ARG A 159 40.40 -6.46 -12.03
CA ARG A 159 41.00 -5.36 -11.29
C ARG A 159 42.19 -5.85 -10.45
N PRO A 160 43.36 -5.19 -10.51
CA PRO A 160 44.51 -5.59 -9.72
C PRO A 160 44.27 -5.34 -8.22
N GLU A 161 44.75 -6.25 -7.38
CA GLU A 161 44.90 -6.06 -5.92
C GLU A 161 43.59 -5.69 -5.18
N GLY A 162 42.43 -6.14 -5.68
CA GLY A 162 41.12 -5.84 -5.08
C GLY A 162 40.71 -4.37 -5.13
N LYS A 163 41.34 -3.57 -6.01
CA LYS A 163 41.03 -2.14 -6.23
C LYS A 163 39.61 -1.97 -6.76
N VAL A 164 38.99 -0.83 -6.43
CA VAL A 164 37.62 -0.51 -6.84
C VAL A 164 37.55 -0.35 -8.35
N GLY A 165 36.77 -1.22 -9.01
CA GLY A 165 36.29 -0.98 -10.35
C GLY A 165 35.06 -0.06 -10.33
N SER A 166 34.92 0.76 -11.36
CA SER A 166 33.62 1.33 -11.73
C SER A 166 33.37 1.08 -13.21
N VAL A 167 32.10 0.86 -13.54
CA VAL A 167 31.58 0.68 -14.90
C VAL A 167 30.20 1.32 -14.96
N ILE A 168 29.82 1.81 -16.14
CA ILE A 168 28.48 2.34 -16.41
C ILE A 168 27.86 1.49 -17.51
N PHE A 169 26.64 1.01 -17.28
CA PHE A 169 25.84 0.31 -18.28
C PHE A 169 24.65 1.20 -18.67
N ASP A 170 24.50 1.46 -19.96
CA ASP A 170 23.32 2.12 -20.52
C ASP A 170 22.15 1.13 -20.56
N VAL A 171 21.04 1.48 -19.91
CA VAL A 171 19.84 0.64 -19.85
C VAL A 171 18.82 1.15 -20.88
N PRO A 172 18.42 0.33 -21.87
CA PRO A 172 17.38 0.71 -22.82
C PRO A 172 16.07 1.05 -22.08
N SER A 173 15.56 2.27 -22.26
CA SER A 173 14.36 2.78 -21.55
C SER A 173 13.13 1.88 -21.71
N ARG A 174 13.01 1.16 -22.84
CA ARG A 174 11.99 0.13 -23.10
C ARG A 174 11.97 -1.06 -22.12
N LEU A 175 13.01 -1.23 -21.30
CA LEU A 175 13.05 -2.24 -20.23
C LEU A 175 12.44 -1.73 -18.91
N ILE A 176 12.26 -0.41 -18.76
CA ILE A 176 11.86 0.23 -17.50
C ILE A 176 10.33 0.25 -17.38
N GLN A 177 9.84 -0.44 -16.36
CA GLN A 177 8.44 -0.58 -16.01
C GLN A 177 8.13 0.25 -14.75
N ASP A 178 6.91 0.14 -14.23
CA ASP A 178 6.47 0.81 -12.99
C ASP A 178 7.20 0.24 -11.76
N TYR A 179 7.43 -1.07 -11.75
CA TYR A 179 8.24 -1.81 -10.78
C TYR A 179 9.37 -2.53 -11.52
N ASN A 180 10.57 -2.52 -10.97
CA ASN A 180 11.76 -3.03 -11.64
C ASN A 180 12.66 -3.82 -10.69
N GLU A 181 13.37 -4.81 -11.23
CA GLU A 181 14.44 -5.56 -10.59
C GLU A 181 15.76 -5.31 -11.34
N ILE A 182 16.79 -4.86 -10.63
CA ILE A 182 18.19 -4.99 -11.06
C ILE A 182 18.77 -6.23 -10.39
N THR A 183 19.34 -7.11 -11.20
CA THR A 183 20.09 -8.28 -10.76
C THR A 183 21.54 -8.10 -11.17
N VAL A 184 22.45 -8.24 -10.21
CA VAL A 184 23.89 -8.30 -10.47
C VAL A 184 24.34 -9.73 -10.19
N ALA A 185 24.61 -10.47 -11.27
CA ALA A 185 25.06 -11.85 -11.21
C ALA A 185 26.59 -11.91 -11.35
N ALA A 186 27.24 -12.63 -10.45
CA ALA A 186 28.66 -12.96 -10.56
C ALA A 186 28.84 -14.33 -11.19
N LEU A 187 29.77 -14.46 -12.14
CA LEU A 187 30.41 -15.71 -12.49
C LEU A 187 31.87 -15.63 -12.01
N GLN A 188 32.30 -16.57 -11.18
CA GLN A 188 33.57 -16.52 -10.46
C GLN A 188 34.33 -17.83 -10.62
N ASN A 189 35.63 -17.73 -10.93
CA ASN A 189 36.47 -18.91 -11.10
C ASN A 189 37.91 -18.57 -10.75
N ASN A 190 38.53 -19.33 -9.83
CA ASN A 190 39.94 -19.19 -9.45
C ASN A 190 40.84 -20.30 -10.05
N SER A 191 40.29 -21.20 -10.87
CA SER A 191 40.97 -22.35 -11.48
C SER A 191 41.03 -22.25 -13.01
N PRO A 192 42.23 -22.34 -13.65
CA PRO A 192 42.35 -22.38 -15.11
C PRO A 192 41.78 -23.67 -15.72
N THR A 193 41.46 -24.69 -14.92
CA THR A 193 40.92 -25.99 -15.33
C THR A 193 39.44 -26.18 -15.00
N CYS A 194 38.78 -25.21 -14.35
CA CYS A 194 37.40 -25.35 -13.81
C CYS A 194 37.26 -26.52 -12.81
N THR A 195 38.31 -26.77 -12.02
CA THR A 195 38.35 -27.85 -11.01
C THR A 195 38.38 -27.32 -9.58
N GLN A 196 37.83 -26.12 -9.34
CA GLN A 196 37.79 -25.48 -8.04
C GLN A 196 36.70 -26.05 -7.13
N ASP A 197 36.89 -25.92 -5.82
CA ASP A 197 35.82 -26.11 -4.84
C ASP A 197 34.79 -24.98 -5.00
N PRO A 198 33.49 -25.27 -5.19
CA PRO A 198 32.45 -24.25 -5.25
C PRO A 198 32.36 -23.37 -3.99
N TYR A 199 32.87 -23.82 -2.85
CA TYR A 199 32.82 -23.10 -1.57
C TYR A 199 34.18 -22.51 -1.16
N ASP A 200 35.15 -22.44 -2.07
CA ASP A 200 36.44 -21.80 -1.84
C ASP A 200 36.25 -20.33 -1.42
N PRO A 201 36.74 -19.90 -0.23
CA PRO A 201 36.52 -18.56 0.30
C PRO A 201 37.24 -17.45 -0.48
N SER A 202 38.03 -17.80 -1.51
CA SER A 202 38.60 -16.86 -2.47
C SER A 202 37.68 -16.58 -3.68
N LEU A 203 36.56 -17.27 -3.82
CA LEU A 203 35.50 -16.97 -4.79
C LEU A 203 34.56 -15.88 -4.23
N TRP A 204 34.96 -14.61 -4.33
CA TRP A 204 34.11 -13.50 -3.90
C TRP A 204 34.21 -12.23 -4.76
N SER A 205 33.07 -11.54 -4.84
CA SER A 205 32.88 -10.21 -5.42
C SER A 205 32.00 -9.36 -4.50
N GLU A 206 32.17 -8.04 -4.53
CA GLU A 206 31.47 -7.11 -3.65
C GLU A 206 31.00 -5.89 -4.44
N ILE A 207 29.69 -5.63 -4.40
CA ILE A 207 29.08 -4.41 -4.95
C ILE A 207 29.01 -3.37 -3.83
N LEU A 208 29.56 -2.20 -4.09
CA LEU A 208 29.73 -1.14 -3.12
C LEU A 208 28.46 -0.28 -2.99
N PRO A 209 28.16 0.26 -1.80
CA PRO A 209 26.93 1.01 -1.52
C PRO A 209 26.81 2.33 -2.30
N ASP A 210 27.91 2.84 -2.85
CA ASP A 210 27.98 4.01 -3.73
C ASP A 210 27.83 3.67 -5.23
N SER A 211 27.34 2.46 -5.53
CA SER A 211 26.70 2.13 -6.81
C SER A 211 25.33 2.80 -6.92
N LYS A 212 24.88 3.11 -8.13
CA LYS A 212 23.65 3.89 -8.34
C LYS A 212 23.01 3.70 -9.71
N ILE A 213 21.69 3.94 -9.76
CA ILE A 213 20.96 4.20 -11.00
C ILE A 213 20.93 5.71 -11.23
N ILE A 214 21.14 6.14 -12.47
CA ILE A 214 21.05 7.52 -12.93
C ILE A 214 19.93 7.57 -13.98
N PHE A 215 18.93 8.41 -13.75
CA PHE A 215 17.81 8.64 -14.66
C PHE A 215 17.91 10.04 -15.25
N GLY A 216 17.81 10.16 -16.58
CA GLY A 216 17.37 11.39 -17.23
C GLY A 216 15.85 11.37 -17.31
N ILE A 217 15.19 12.34 -16.68
CA ILE A 217 13.73 12.37 -16.52
C ILE A 217 13.12 13.61 -17.19
N GLN A 218 11.98 13.41 -17.83
CA GLN A 218 11.07 14.45 -18.25
C GLN A 218 9.74 14.25 -17.51
N PRO A 219 9.49 14.98 -16.41
CA PRO A 219 8.19 14.95 -15.75
C PRO A 219 7.06 15.30 -16.73
N GLN A 220 5.91 14.66 -16.57
CA GLN A 220 4.70 14.88 -17.37
C GLN A 220 3.65 15.63 -16.53
N PRO A 221 2.77 16.44 -17.15
CA PRO A 221 1.64 17.05 -16.44
C PRO A 221 0.69 15.99 -15.90
N VAL A 222 0.05 16.27 -14.76
CA VAL A 222 -0.82 15.30 -14.07
C VAL A 222 -2.26 15.80 -14.03
N SER A 223 -3.14 15.24 -14.86
CA SER A 223 -4.58 15.51 -14.81
C SER A 223 -5.19 14.94 -13.55
N LEU A 224 -5.81 15.80 -12.74
CA LEU A 224 -6.29 15.44 -11.41
C LEU A 224 -7.69 14.84 -11.49
N LYS A 225 -7.79 13.53 -11.24
CA LYS A 225 -9.04 12.77 -11.30
C LYS A 225 -9.09 11.68 -10.25
N PHE A 226 -10.28 11.38 -9.77
CA PHE A 226 -10.51 10.31 -8.81
C PHE A 226 -10.40 8.89 -9.41
N ASP A 227 -10.43 8.75 -10.74
CA ASP A 227 -10.20 7.46 -11.43
C ASP A 227 -8.80 6.89 -11.20
N GLN A 228 -7.86 7.71 -10.73
CA GLN A 228 -6.49 7.34 -10.37
C GLN A 228 -6.23 7.37 -8.85
N TYR A 229 -7.25 7.69 -8.02
CA TYR A 229 -7.10 7.82 -6.58
C TYR A 229 -6.51 6.53 -5.95
N PRO A 230 -5.46 6.61 -5.11
CA PRO A 230 -5.01 7.79 -4.35
C PRO A 230 -4.00 8.70 -5.04
N TYR A 231 -3.59 8.44 -6.29
CA TYR A 231 -2.69 9.32 -7.02
C TYR A 231 -3.42 10.64 -7.42
N PRO A 232 -2.76 11.82 -7.36
CA PRO A 232 -1.37 12.08 -6.96
C PRO A 232 -1.14 12.40 -5.48
N ILE A 233 -2.19 12.41 -4.65
CA ILE A 233 -2.09 12.66 -3.20
C ILE A 233 -1.17 11.63 -2.52
N PHE A 234 -1.19 10.38 -3.01
CA PHE A 234 -0.22 9.35 -2.68
C PHE A 234 0.23 8.61 -3.95
N ASP A 235 1.51 8.66 -4.30
CA ASP A 235 2.08 7.79 -5.34
C ASP A 235 2.73 6.55 -4.72
N THR A 236 2.18 5.38 -5.05
CA THR A 236 2.72 4.07 -4.70
C THR A 236 4.02 3.73 -5.46
N LEU A 237 4.40 4.51 -6.46
CA LEU A 237 5.66 4.41 -7.21
C LEU A 237 6.70 5.48 -6.85
N SER A 238 6.41 6.38 -5.90
CA SER A 238 7.35 7.43 -5.48
C SER A 238 8.68 6.86 -4.99
N LEU A 239 9.79 7.45 -5.43
CA LEU A 239 11.14 7.20 -4.90
C LEU A 239 11.51 8.12 -3.74
N GLU A 240 10.62 9.06 -3.37
CA GLU A 240 10.75 9.93 -2.19
C GLU A 240 9.55 9.76 -1.25
N PRO A 241 9.65 10.19 0.03
CA PRO A 241 8.52 10.20 0.95
C PRO A 241 7.29 10.87 0.35
N ASN A 242 6.11 10.27 0.54
CA ASN A 242 4.87 10.93 0.18
C ASN A 242 4.59 12.01 1.23
N ARG A 243 4.78 13.28 0.86
CA ARG A 243 4.53 14.44 1.72
C ARG A 243 3.11 14.97 1.56
N VAL A 244 2.34 15.02 2.65
CA VAL A 244 0.97 15.54 2.66
C VAL A 244 0.79 16.58 3.76
N ALA A 245 0.50 17.81 3.35
CA ALA A 245 0.12 18.90 4.24
C ALA A 245 -1.40 18.92 4.41
N TYR A 246 -1.88 19.04 5.65
CA TYR A 246 -3.30 19.21 5.96
C TYR A 246 -3.60 20.66 6.28
N LEU A 247 -4.61 21.25 5.64
CA LEU A 247 -5.09 22.59 5.98
C LEU A 247 -5.91 22.55 7.28
N LEU A 248 -5.53 23.36 8.26
CA LEU A 248 -6.16 23.48 9.56
C LEU A 248 -7.46 24.32 9.48
N PRO A 249 -8.54 23.96 10.19
CA PRO A 249 -9.71 24.83 10.32
C PRO A 249 -9.46 25.95 11.32
N GLU A 250 -10.23 27.04 11.21
CA GLU A 250 -10.23 28.12 12.19
C GLU A 250 -10.80 27.66 13.55
N ALA A 251 -11.65 26.64 13.54
CA ALA A 251 -12.19 25.98 14.73
C ALA A 251 -12.05 24.45 14.62
N LEU A 252 -11.41 23.83 15.62
CA LEU A 252 -11.28 22.37 15.71
C LEU A 252 -12.53 21.76 16.34
N SER A 253 -13.25 20.91 15.59
CA SER A 253 -14.40 20.13 16.05
C SER A 253 -14.06 18.65 16.27
N GLU A 254 -14.82 17.95 17.12
CA GLU A 254 -14.64 16.49 17.31
C GLU A 254 -14.94 15.71 16.01
N ASP A 255 -15.89 16.19 15.21
CA ASP A 255 -16.18 15.67 13.88
C ASP A 255 -14.99 15.84 12.91
N TRP A 256 -14.35 17.01 12.91
CA TRP A 256 -13.13 17.25 12.11
C TRP A 256 -12.00 16.32 12.53
N LEU A 257 -11.70 16.26 13.84
CA LEU A 257 -10.65 15.39 14.40
C LEU A 257 -10.89 13.91 14.07
N THR A 258 -12.14 13.45 14.20
CA THR A 258 -12.54 12.09 13.83
C THR A 258 -12.35 11.83 12.34
N THR A 259 -12.75 12.80 11.50
CA THR A 259 -12.74 12.65 10.04
C THR A 259 -11.32 12.69 9.46
N VAL A 260 -10.46 13.62 9.90
CA VAL A 260 -9.04 13.64 9.49
C VAL A 260 -8.28 12.41 10.00
N ALA A 261 -8.60 11.90 11.19
CA ALA A 261 -8.01 10.66 11.71
C ALA A 261 -8.42 9.42 10.87
N GLN A 262 -9.68 9.33 10.42
CA GLN A 262 -10.11 8.27 9.49
C GLN A 262 -9.37 8.33 8.16
N PHE A 263 -9.24 9.53 7.57
CA PHE A 263 -8.50 9.73 6.33
C PHE A 263 -7.01 9.35 6.48
N GLN A 264 -6.32 9.89 7.48
CA GLN A 264 -4.90 9.61 7.75
C GLN A 264 -4.66 8.12 8.06
N THR A 265 -5.60 7.45 8.74
CA THR A 265 -5.51 5.99 8.98
C THR A 265 -5.58 5.21 7.67
N SER A 266 -6.46 5.60 6.74
CA SER A 266 -6.54 4.96 5.41
C SER A 266 -5.30 5.25 4.57
N LEU A 267 -4.76 6.48 4.63
CA LEU A 267 -3.52 6.86 3.95
C LEU A 267 -2.32 6.04 4.47
N GLY A 268 -2.25 5.81 5.79
CA GLY A 268 -1.27 4.90 6.40
C GLY A 268 -1.42 3.43 5.95
N GLN A 269 -2.64 2.94 5.79
CA GLN A 269 -2.89 1.60 5.22
C GLN A 269 -2.39 1.50 3.76
N VAL A 270 -2.62 2.54 2.94
CA VAL A 270 -2.13 2.63 1.56
C VAL A 270 -0.59 2.68 1.48
N ALA A 271 0.07 3.31 2.46
CA ALA A 271 1.52 3.45 2.46
C ALA A 271 2.27 2.10 2.60
N HIS A 272 1.73 1.19 3.42
CA HIS A 272 2.35 -0.07 3.85
C HIS A 272 3.74 0.13 4.49
N TYR A 273 4.82 0.08 3.68
CA TYR A 273 6.21 0.24 4.10
C TYR A 273 6.84 1.56 3.60
N ARG A 274 6.11 2.33 2.79
CA ARG A 274 6.59 3.59 2.20
C ARG A 274 6.55 4.71 3.23
N ALA A 275 7.53 5.61 3.16
CA ALA A 275 7.51 6.82 3.98
C ALA A 275 6.32 7.71 3.60
N LEU A 276 5.56 8.12 4.62
CA LEU A 276 4.46 9.07 4.58
C LEU A 276 4.80 10.15 5.61
N GLU A 277 5.12 11.34 5.12
CA GLU A 277 5.46 12.51 5.94
C GLU A 277 4.24 13.44 5.95
N THR A 278 3.73 13.81 7.13
CA THR A 278 2.54 14.65 7.23
C THR A 278 2.69 15.76 8.24
N ARG A 279 2.15 16.94 7.91
CA ARG A 279 2.15 18.14 8.78
C ARG A 279 0.84 18.91 8.65
N LEU A 280 0.62 19.86 9.56
CA LEU A 280 -0.49 20.81 9.51
C LEU A 280 0.01 22.15 8.95
N ILE A 281 -0.82 22.86 8.20
CA ILE A 281 -0.59 24.24 7.75
C ILE A 281 -1.84 25.10 7.99
N GLU A 282 -1.65 26.40 8.18
CA GLU A 282 -2.71 27.39 8.42
C GLU A 282 -3.16 28.07 7.12
N GLN A 283 -2.29 28.16 6.12
CA GLN A 283 -2.56 28.82 4.83
C GLN A 283 -2.04 27.97 3.66
N PRO A 284 -2.75 27.87 2.52
CA PRO A 284 -2.27 27.12 1.34
C PRO A 284 -0.91 27.61 0.81
N THR A 285 -0.57 28.87 1.04
CA THR A 285 0.72 29.52 0.71
C THR A 285 1.92 28.95 1.49
N GLN A 286 1.69 28.19 2.56
CA GLN A 286 2.75 27.56 3.37
C GLN A 286 3.21 26.20 2.83
N ILE A 287 2.67 25.72 1.70
CA ILE A 287 3.03 24.43 1.11
C ILE A 287 4.47 24.43 0.59
N GLU A 288 5.20 23.34 0.82
CA GLU A 288 6.57 23.16 0.33
C GLU A 288 6.59 22.44 -1.03
N ALA A 289 7.71 22.57 -1.75
CA ALA A 289 7.89 21.88 -3.01
C ALA A 289 7.75 20.35 -2.84
N THR A 290 7.08 19.70 -3.79
CA THR A 290 6.72 18.26 -3.83
C THR A 290 5.65 17.78 -2.83
N GLU A 291 5.15 18.63 -1.94
CA GLU A 291 4.00 18.29 -1.10
C GLU A 291 2.68 18.21 -1.89
N LYS A 292 1.65 17.66 -1.24
CA LYS A 292 0.28 17.62 -1.71
C LYS A 292 -0.61 18.17 -0.60
N LEU A 293 -1.60 18.98 -0.96
CA LEU A 293 -2.52 19.57 0.01
C LEU A 293 -3.73 18.66 0.20
N VAL A 294 -4.12 18.44 1.45
CA VAL A 294 -5.41 17.82 1.81
C VAL A 294 -6.20 18.79 2.67
N VAL A 295 -7.44 19.03 2.27
CA VAL A 295 -8.36 19.99 2.87
C VAL A 295 -9.62 19.22 3.26
N ILE A 296 -9.95 19.21 4.55
CA ILE A 296 -11.06 18.44 5.11
C ILE A 296 -11.84 19.38 6.01
N GLY A 297 -13.13 19.59 5.75
CA GLY A 297 -13.97 20.48 6.56
C GLY A 297 -15.05 21.20 5.75
N THR A 298 -15.97 21.87 6.43
CA THR A 298 -16.94 22.77 5.78
C THR A 298 -16.28 24.10 5.35
N PRO A 299 -16.81 24.85 4.37
CA PRO A 299 -16.29 26.18 4.04
C PRO A 299 -16.55 27.23 5.14
N THR A 300 -17.37 26.89 6.14
CA THR A 300 -17.59 27.68 7.36
C THR A 300 -16.46 27.46 8.38
N GLU A 301 -16.01 26.22 8.58
CA GLU A 301 -14.85 25.88 9.44
C GLU A 301 -13.51 26.21 8.78
N GLN A 302 -13.46 26.18 7.44
CA GLN A 302 -12.27 26.42 6.62
C GLN A 302 -12.53 27.47 5.53
N PRO A 303 -12.66 28.78 5.86
CA PRO A 303 -12.88 29.84 4.87
C PRO A 303 -11.80 29.90 3.77
N MET A 304 -10.57 29.44 4.07
CA MET A 304 -9.47 29.30 3.11
C MET A 304 -9.75 28.33 1.95
N ILE A 305 -10.79 27.49 2.03
CA ILE A 305 -11.29 26.71 0.87
C ILE A 305 -11.62 27.65 -0.31
N ALA A 306 -12.12 28.85 -0.05
CA ALA A 306 -12.47 29.85 -1.07
C ALA A 306 -11.26 30.53 -1.74
N ALA A 307 -10.02 30.25 -1.30
CA ALA A 307 -8.78 30.75 -1.90
C ALA A 307 -8.14 29.75 -2.90
N LEU A 308 -8.79 28.61 -3.14
CA LEU A 308 -8.39 27.58 -4.11
C LEU A 308 -9.13 27.79 -5.43
N ASP A 309 -8.59 27.26 -6.55
CA ASP A 309 -9.31 27.24 -7.83
C ASP A 309 -10.39 26.16 -7.81
N LEU A 310 -11.56 26.46 -7.24
CA LEU A 310 -12.60 25.47 -7.01
C LEU A 310 -13.44 25.20 -8.27
N PRO A 311 -13.65 23.92 -8.65
CA PRO A 311 -14.59 23.54 -9.71
C PRO A 311 -16.07 23.66 -9.31
N LEU A 312 -16.38 24.18 -8.11
CA LEU A 312 -17.72 24.45 -7.60
C LEU A 312 -17.81 25.86 -7.00
N ALA A 313 -18.95 26.51 -7.16
CA ALA A 313 -19.16 27.86 -6.67
C ALA A 313 -19.47 27.87 -5.16
N LEU A 314 -18.94 28.87 -4.45
CA LEU A 314 -19.28 29.18 -3.06
C LEU A 314 -20.15 30.44 -2.98
N ARG A 315 -21.16 30.42 -2.12
CA ARG A 315 -21.98 31.59 -1.78
C ARG A 315 -22.31 31.54 -0.30
N ASN A 316 -21.99 32.60 0.45
CA ASN A 316 -22.22 32.68 1.90
C ASN A 316 -21.69 31.46 2.68
N GLN A 317 -20.46 31.02 2.38
CA GLN A 317 -19.82 29.80 2.93
C GLN A 317 -20.54 28.47 2.63
N GLN A 318 -21.54 28.46 1.74
CA GLN A 318 -22.20 27.25 1.25
C GLN A 318 -21.76 26.92 -0.16
N LEU A 319 -21.48 25.64 -0.41
CA LEU A 319 -21.23 25.07 -1.73
C LEU A 319 -22.53 25.00 -2.53
N LEU A 320 -22.44 25.38 -3.81
CA LEU A 320 -23.51 25.30 -4.78
C LEU A 320 -23.25 24.21 -5.82
N ASP A 321 -24.33 23.63 -6.36
CA ASP A 321 -24.28 22.70 -7.48
C ASP A 321 -24.21 23.42 -8.85
N GLY A 322 -24.24 22.66 -9.96
CA GLY A 322 -24.17 23.21 -11.31
C GLY A 322 -25.26 24.24 -11.64
N ASP A 323 -26.46 24.05 -11.09
CA ASP A 323 -27.65 24.89 -11.24
C ASP A 323 -27.69 26.04 -10.21
N GLN A 324 -26.59 26.29 -9.48
CA GLN A 324 -26.45 27.31 -8.45
C GLN A 324 -27.36 27.12 -7.22
N GLN A 325 -27.82 25.89 -6.96
CA GLN A 325 -28.61 25.52 -5.78
C GLN A 325 -27.71 25.12 -4.61
N VAL A 326 -28.12 25.40 -3.38
CA VAL A 326 -27.35 25.02 -2.18
C VAL A 326 -27.35 23.50 -2.04
N ILE A 327 -26.16 22.90 -2.01
CA ILE A 327 -25.99 21.45 -1.85
C ILE A 327 -26.51 21.04 -0.46
N PRO A 328 -27.32 19.97 -0.33
CA PRO A 328 -27.88 19.58 0.96
C PRO A 328 -26.81 19.23 2.01
N ASP A 329 -27.07 19.57 3.27
CA ASP A 329 -26.17 19.32 4.41
C ASP A 329 -25.74 17.84 4.56
N ASP A 330 -26.59 16.91 4.11
CA ASP A 330 -26.34 15.48 4.15
C ASP A 330 -25.41 14.96 3.04
N VAL A 331 -25.04 15.79 2.05
CA VAL A 331 -24.25 15.40 0.88
C VAL A 331 -22.78 15.71 1.09
N GLY A 332 -21.92 14.72 0.84
CA GLY A 332 -20.48 14.93 0.78
C GLY A 332 -20.03 15.42 -0.59
N VAL A 333 -19.01 16.28 -0.62
CA VAL A 333 -18.42 16.82 -1.85
C VAL A 333 -16.93 16.52 -1.86
N LEU A 334 -16.47 15.91 -2.94
CA LEU A 334 -15.07 15.62 -3.19
C LEU A 334 -14.61 16.39 -4.42
N MET A 335 -13.50 17.13 -4.30
CA MET A 335 -12.89 17.85 -5.41
C MET A 335 -11.38 17.57 -5.46
N MET A 336 -10.88 17.34 -6.67
CA MET A 336 -9.46 17.41 -7.00
C MET A 336 -9.21 18.72 -7.74
N THR A 337 -8.30 19.55 -7.22
CA THR A 337 -7.89 20.80 -7.88
C THR A 337 -6.43 21.14 -7.56
N THR A 338 -5.95 22.32 -7.94
CA THR A 338 -4.60 22.84 -7.67
C THR A 338 -4.64 23.99 -6.67
N ILE A 339 -3.48 24.32 -6.08
CA ILE A 339 -3.28 25.69 -5.58
C ILE A 339 -3.07 26.64 -6.76
N ALA A 340 -3.16 27.94 -6.52
CA ALA A 340 -2.85 28.94 -7.55
C ALA A 340 -1.52 28.64 -8.27
N GLU A 341 -1.48 28.92 -9.57
CA GLU A 341 -0.35 28.65 -10.48
C GLU A 341 -0.08 27.15 -10.78
N ASP A 342 -1.02 26.25 -10.50
CA ASP A 342 -0.96 24.81 -10.87
C ASP A 342 0.24 24.02 -10.33
N THR A 343 0.87 24.53 -9.27
CA THR A 343 2.16 24.04 -8.74
C THR A 343 2.06 22.80 -7.85
N ALA A 344 0.94 22.58 -7.15
CA ALA A 344 0.73 21.40 -6.30
C ALA A 344 -0.73 20.91 -6.33
N PRO A 345 -0.97 19.58 -6.24
CA PRO A 345 -2.32 19.01 -6.21
C PRO A 345 -2.96 19.18 -4.84
N VAL A 346 -4.27 19.40 -4.87
CA VAL A 346 -5.14 19.62 -3.72
C VAL A 346 -6.30 18.63 -3.78
N LEU A 347 -6.48 17.87 -2.70
CA LEU A 347 -7.70 17.12 -2.44
C LEU A 347 -8.55 17.89 -1.44
N VAL A 348 -9.78 18.22 -1.82
CA VAL A 348 -10.78 18.83 -0.94
C VAL A 348 -11.89 17.80 -0.67
N ALA A 349 -12.08 17.44 0.60
CA ALA A 349 -13.21 16.64 1.06
C ALA A 349 -14.07 17.50 2.00
N THR A 350 -15.24 17.90 1.51
CA THR A 350 -16.03 19.00 2.09
C THR A 350 -17.53 18.71 1.99
N GLY A 351 -18.36 19.69 2.33
CA GLY A 351 -19.81 19.61 2.38
C GLY A 351 -20.36 20.81 3.15
N ASN A 352 -21.69 21.00 3.12
CA ASN A 352 -22.33 22.12 3.84
C ASN A 352 -22.58 21.82 5.33
N SER A 353 -22.33 20.57 5.78
CA SER A 353 -22.23 20.22 7.20
C SER A 353 -21.14 19.17 7.45
N ALA A 354 -20.75 18.98 8.71
CA ALA A 354 -19.83 17.93 9.14
C ALA A 354 -20.27 16.52 8.71
N VAL A 355 -21.59 16.25 8.60
CA VAL A 355 -22.13 14.98 8.10
C VAL A 355 -21.76 14.76 6.63
N GLY A 356 -21.80 15.82 5.82
CA GLY A 356 -21.33 15.80 4.44
C GLY A 356 -19.83 15.54 4.35
N VAL A 357 -19.02 16.27 5.15
CA VAL A 357 -17.56 16.10 5.21
C VAL A 357 -17.16 14.66 5.57
N ALA A 358 -17.78 14.09 6.61
CA ALA A 358 -17.57 12.71 7.03
C ALA A 358 -18.01 11.71 5.95
N LYS A 359 -19.13 11.96 5.26
CA LYS A 359 -19.59 11.13 4.13
C LYS A 359 -18.61 11.17 2.95
N ALA A 360 -18.04 12.33 2.64
CA ALA A 360 -17.02 12.52 1.61
C ALA A 360 -15.74 11.73 1.90
N VAL A 361 -15.18 11.85 3.11
CA VAL A 361 -13.98 11.09 3.50
C VAL A 361 -14.25 9.58 3.59
N ARG A 362 -15.43 9.15 4.03
CA ARG A 362 -15.81 7.74 3.99
C ARG A 362 -15.81 7.17 2.57
N PHE A 363 -16.28 7.91 1.56
CA PHE A 363 -16.21 7.48 0.16
C PHE A 363 -14.77 7.21 -0.32
N LEU A 364 -13.79 8.05 0.07
CA LEU A 364 -12.37 7.85 -0.28
C LEU A 364 -11.70 6.66 0.43
N THR A 365 -12.23 6.27 1.59
CA THR A 365 -11.63 5.25 2.46
C THR A 365 -12.32 3.88 2.34
N GLN A 366 -13.56 3.84 1.83
CA GLN A 366 -14.30 2.61 1.53
C GLN A 366 -13.98 2.10 0.11
N PRO A 367 -13.35 0.91 -0.05
CA PRO A 367 -12.93 0.41 -1.37
C PRO A 367 -14.03 0.18 -2.43
N PRO A 368 -15.27 -0.22 -2.11
CA PRO A 368 -16.32 -0.39 -3.12
C PRO A 368 -16.73 0.94 -3.75
N ASP A 369 -17.00 1.94 -2.91
CA ASP A 369 -17.47 3.28 -3.32
C ASP A 369 -16.40 4.00 -4.16
N ARG A 370 -15.16 3.93 -3.69
CA ARG A 370 -13.97 4.52 -4.33
C ARG A 370 -13.69 3.98 -5.74
N GLN A 371 -14.16 2.77 -6.09
CA GLN A 371 -13.99 2.21 -7.44
C GLN A 371 -15.01 2.78 -8.45
N LEU A 372 -16.04 3.49 -7.99
CA LEU A 372 -17.01 4.20 -8.83
C LEU A 372 -16.58 5.66 -9.10
N ALA A 373 -15.45 6.07 -8.51
CA ALA A 373 -14.98 7.45 -8.50
C ALA A 373 -14.39 7.85 -9.86
N THR A 374 -14.95 8.88 -10.50
CA THR A 374 -14.51 9.37 -11.82
C THR A 374 -14.58 10.90 -11.89
N GLY A 375 -13.85 11.50 -12.83
CA GLY A 375 -13.75 12.96 -12.95
C GLY A 375 -12.97 13.63 -11.82
N SER A 376 -13.04 14.97 -11.75
CA SER A 376 -12.39 15.79 -10.71
C SER A 376 -13.34 16.26 -9.61
N VAL A 377 -14.65 16.01 -9.72
CA VAL A 377 -15.68 16.37 -8.73
C VAL A 377 -16.65 15.21 -8.54
N ILE A 378 -16.98 14.87 -7.29
CA ILE A 378 -17.93 13.82 -6.94
C ILE A 378 -18.88 14.30 -5.84
N PHE A 379 -20.18 14.06 -6.03
CA PHE A 379 -21.22 14.23 -5.02
C PHE A 379 -21.54 12.88 -4.37
N VAL A 380 -21.29 12.78 -3.07
CA VAL A 380 -21.50 11.57 -2.27
C VAL A 380 -22.86 11.67 -1.58
N ASN A 381 -23.90 11.21 -2.28
CA ASN A 381 -25.27 11.19 -1.75
C ASN A 381 -25.50 9.98 -0.82
N GLN A 382 -24.95 8.83 -1.20
CA GLN A 382 -25.06 7.56 -0.49
C GLN A 382 -23.67 6.89 -0.40
N LEU A 383 -23.55 5.95 0.52
CA LEU A 383 -22.38 5.09 0.69
C LEU A 383 -22.86 3.64 0.75
N THR A 384 -22.04 2.72 0.28
CA THR A 384 -22.21 1.28 0.54
C THR A 384 -22.14 1.05 2.04
N GLU A 385 -23.15 0.40 2.61
CA GLU A 385 -23.10 -0.01 4.02
C GLU A 385 -22.19 -1.24 4.15
N ILE A 386 -21.05 -1.05 4.80
CA ILE A 386 -20.10 -2.14 5.11
C ILE A 386 -20.38 -2.57 6.55
N ALA A 387 -20.94 -3.77 6.72
CA ALA A 387 -21.12 -4.37 8.02
C ALA A 387 -19.77 -4.55 8.74
N THR A 388 -19.72 -4.22 10.03
CA THR A 388 -18.55 -4.50 10.88
C THR A 388 -18.29 -6.01 10.90
N PRO A 389 -17.08 -6.49 10.54
CA PRO A 389 -16.77 -7.91 10.61
C PRO A 389 -16.92 -8.47 12.03
N PRO A 390 -17.36 -9.71 12.21
CA PRO A 390 -17.45 -10.34 13.52
C PRO A 390 -16.06 -10.58 14.11
N GLU A 391 -16.01 -10.83 15.43
CA GLU A 391 -14.76 -10.95 16.17
C GLU A 391 -13.87 -12.09 15.63
N ARG A 392 -12.72 -11.70 15.06
CA ARG A 392 -11.64 -12.50 14.41
C ARG A 392 -11.70 -12.58 12.88
N GLU A 393 -12.73 -12.07 12.20
CA GLU A 393 -12.79 -11.98 10.73
C GLU A 393 -12.16 -10.67 10.19
N TRP A 394 -10.97 -10.33 10.70
CA TRP A 394 -10.26 -9.10 10.32
C TRP A 394 -9.38 -9.28 9.08
N ARG A 395 -9.23 -8.23 8.26
CA ARG A 395 -8.38 -8.23 7.05
C ARG A 395 -6.95 -8.70 7.38
N GLY A 396 -6.43 -9.64 6.60
CA GLY A 396 -5.04 -10.16 6.74
C GLY A 396 -4.84 -11.28 7.78
N TYR A 397 -5.89 -11.67 8.52
CA TYR A 397 -5.88 -12.90 9.30
C TYR A 397 -6.22 -14.11 8.43
N LEU A 398 -5.86 -15.30 8.91
CA LEU A 398 -6.37 -16.54 8.34
C LEU A 398 -7.87 -16.68 8.63
N PRO A 399 -8.66 -17.32 7.74
CA PRO A 399 -10.02 -17.75 8.03
C PRO A 399 -10.10 -18.58 9.32
N ALA A 400 -11.21 -18.45 10.05
CA ALA A 400 -11.40 -19.13 11.33
C ALA A 400 -11.60 -20.66 11.19
N ASP A 401 -11.95 -21.14 10.00
CA ASP A 401 -12.07 -22.57 9.69
C ASP A 401 -10.71 -23.28 9.76
N GLU A 402 -10.69 -24.51 10.29
CA GLU A 402 -9.50 -25.37 10.32
C GLU A 402 -8.94 -25.69 8.91
N ARG A 403 -9.73 -25.46 7.86
CA ARG A 403 -9.38 -25.67 6.45
C ARG A 403 -10.06 -24.61 5.58
N PHE A 404 -9.25 -23.84 4.88
CA PHE A 404 -9.65 -22.86 3.87
C PHE A 404 -8.82 -23.09 2.60
N LYS A 405 -9.29 -22.58 1.45
CA LYS A 405 -8.53 -22.61 0.20
C LYS A 405 -7.61 -21.38 0.12
N LEU A 406 -6.55 -21.46 -0.67
CA LEU A 406 -5.71 -20.29 -0.94
C LEU A 406 -6.49 -19.11 -1.53
N SER A 407 -7.58 -19.36 -2.28
CA SER A 407 -8.50 -18.34 -2.81
C SER A 407 -9.22 -17.51 -1.74
N ASP A 408 -9.35 -18.06 -0.54
CA ASP A 408 -10.14 -17.48 0.54
C ASP A 408 -9.28 -16.49 1.35
N LEU A 409 -7.97 -16.45 1.08
CA LEU A 409 -7.06 -15.38 1.47
C LEU A 409 -7.15 -14.21 0.49
N SER A 410 -7.02 -12.98 1.02
CA SER A 410 -7.07 -11.74 0.23
C SER A 410 -5.68 -11.15 -0.02
N THR A 411 -5.53 -10.53 -1.19
CA THR A 411 -4.44 -9.60 -1.49
C THR A 411 -4.60 -8.29 -0.68
N PRO A 412 -3.55 -7.44 -0.57
CA PRO A 412 -3.67 -6.11 0.05
C PRO A 412 -4.79 -5.24 -0.55
N ASP A 413 -5.03 -5.36 -1.86
CA ASP A 413 -6.11 -4.69 -2.60
C ASP A 413 -7.50 -5.36 -2.42
N GLN A 414 -7.64 -6.28 -1.45
CA GLN A 414 -8.86 -7.03 -1.11
C GLN A 414 -9.43 -7.90 -2.25
N LYS A 415 -8.64 -8.18 -3.29
CA LYS A 415 -8.99 -9.17 -4.32
C LYS A 415 -8.65 -10.57 -3.81
N PRO A 416 -9.51 -11.59 -4.04
CA PRO A 416 -9.20 -12.99 -3.74
C PRO A 416 -7.90 -13.45 -4.40
N LEU A 417 -7.18 -14.36 -3.76
CA LEU A 417 -5.92 -14.86 -4.31
C LEU A 417 -6.14 -15.88 -5.43
N GLY A 418 -5.93 -15.42 -6.66
CA GLY A 418 -6.01 -16.25 -7.87
C GLY A 418 -4.87 -17.28 -8.00
N GLU A 419 -5.07 -18.27 -8.85
CA GLU A 419 -4.08 -19.33 -9.11
C GLU A 419 -2.90 -18.80 -9.95
N VAL A 420 -1.77 -18.48 -9.30
CA VAL A 420 -0.55 -18.00 -9.97
C VAL A 420 0.37 -19.17 -10.36
N SER A 421 -0.14 -20.13 -11.15
CA SER A 421 0.55 -21.40 -11.48
C SER A 421 1.62 -21.27 -12.59
N VAL A 422 2.66 -20.47 -12.32
CA VAL A 422 3.86 -20.36 -13.19
C VAL A 422 4.69 -21.65 -13.11
N ARG A 423 4.71 -22.42 -14.21
CA ARG A 423 5.51 -23.67 -14.29
C ARG A 423 6.97 -23.39 -14.68
N GLY A 424 7.90 -23.61 -13.76
CA GLY A 424 9.33 -23.68 -14.08
C GLY A 424 10.24 -23.51 -12.86
N SER A 425 11.52 -23.88 -12.99
CA SER A 425 12.57 -23.65 -11.99
C SER A 425 12.90 -22.17 -11.74
N HIS A 426 12.34 -21.27 -12.56
CA HIS A 426 12.49 -19.81 -12.46
C HIS A 426 11.18 -19.12 -12.05
N ALA A 427 10.20 -19.85 -11.52
CA ALA A 427 8.99 -19.26 -10.94
C ALA A 427 9.37 -18.32 -9.79
N GLN A 428 8.85 -17.08 -9.78
CA GLN A 428 9.11 -16.14 -8.70
C GLN A 428 8.59 -16.69 -7.37
N ARG A 429 9.37 -16.51 -6.31
CA ARG A 429 8.99 -16.92 -4.95
C ARG A 429 7.87 -16.02 -4.44
N TRP A 430 6.64 -16.49 -4.54
CA TRP A 430 5.49 -15.80 -3.99
C TRP A 430 5.47 -15.94 -2.46
N ASN A 431 5.57 -14.81 -1.76
CA ASN A 431 5.43 -14.72 -0.32
C ASN A 431 4.08 -14.09 0.00
N SER A 432 3.31 -14.71 0.90
CA SER A 432 2.16 -14.09 1.56
C SER A 432 2.41 -14.01 3.06
N THR A 433 2.00 -12.90 3.66
CA THR A 433 2.10 -12.64 5.10
C THR A 433 0.69 -12.62 5.68
N PHE A 434 0.39 -13.61 6.52
CA PHE A 434 -0.87 -13.71 7.26
C PHE A 434 -0.61 -13.60 8.76
N ALA A 435 -1.58 -13.03 9.49
CA ALA A 435 -1.54 -13.03 10.95
C ALA A 435 -2.16 -14.33 11.50
N PRO A 436 -1.46 -15.09 12.37
CA PRO A 436 -2.10 -16.16 13.14
C PRO A 436 -3.05 -15.56 14.20
N CYS A 437 -4.05 -16.33 14.61
CA CYS A 437 -5.01 -15.90 15.62
C CYS A 437 -4.31 -15.62 16.97
N PRO A 438 -4.60 -14.50 17.67
CA PRO A 438 -3.80 -14.07 18.84
C PRO A 438 -3.83 -14.97 20.08
N THR A 439 -4.66 -16.03 20.10
CA THR A 439 -4.97 -16.81 21.31
C THR A 439 -5.02 -18.33 21.11
N SER A 440 -4.79 -18.87 19.90
CA SER A 440 -4.90 -20.32 19.65
C SER A 440 -3.53 -21.03 19.70
N GLY A 441 -3.43 -22.06 20.55
CA GLY A 441 -2.33 -23.03 20.54
C GLY A 441 -2.36 -24.01 19.35
N PHE A 442 -3.04 -23.62 18.28
CA PHE A 442 -3.20 -24.30 17.01
C PHE A 442 -3.14 -23.25 15.90
N CYS A 443 -2.32 -23.50 14.88
CA CYS A 443 -2.40 -22.85 13.58
C CYS A 443 -3.06 -23.85 12.62
N PRO A 444 -4.05 -23.44 11.79
CA PRO A 444 -4.65 -24.33 10.80
C PRO A 444 -3.66 -24.71 9.69
N GLU A 445 -3.77 -25.94 9.16
CA GLU A 445 -3.01 -26.38 7.98
C GLU A 445 -3.63 -25.78 6.71
N ALA A 446 -2.92 -24.88 6.04
CA ALA A 446 -3.17 -24.61 4.62
C ALA A 446 -2.79 -25.85 3.78
N ARG A 447 -3.61 -26.18 2.77
CA ARG A 447 -3.45 -27.34 1.88
C ARG A 447 -3.64 -26.98 0.41
#